data_AF-A0A7J3VA22-F1
#
_entry.id   AF-A0A7J3VA22-F1
#
_cell.length_a   1.000
_cell.length_b   1.000
_cell.length_c   1.000
_cell.angle_alpha   90.00
_cell.angle_beta   90.00
_cell.angle_gamma   90.00
#
_symmetry.space_group_name_H-M   'P 1'
#
loop_
_entity.id
_entity.type
_entity.pdbx_description
1 polymer ?
#
loop_
_entity_poly.entity_id
_entity_poly.type
_entity_poly.pdbx_seq_one_letter_code
_entity_poly.pdbx_strand_id
1 'polypeptide(L)' 'MEIWEKMLTNVGIIFIVIGVALIMIPLIVKMIPSISIEKIPWILLWVYRKDGFTFATSPLLIIIGILYLIWIKLKWIR' A
#
# COMPACT_ATOMS: atom_id res chain seq x y z
N MET A 1 -17.79 -14.13 -18.30
CA MET A 1 -17.16 -13.74 -17.04
C MET A 1 -18.27 -13.64 -16.03
N GLU A 2 -18.31 -14.55 -15.06
CA GLU A 2 -19.34 -14.53 -14.01
C GLU A 2 -19.24 -13.22 -13.22
N ILE A 3 -20.35 -12.79 -12.61
CA ILE A 3 -20.42 -11.54 -11.83
C ILE A 3 -19.31 -11.52 -10.76
N TRP A 4 -19.04 -12.67 -10.13
CA TRP A 4 -18.00 -12.84 -9.12
C TRP A 4 -16.59 -12.59 -9.66
N GLU A 5 -16.26 -13.14 -10.83
CA GLU A 5 -14.96 -12.94 -11.47
C GLU A 5 -14.72 -11.46 -11.75
N LYS A 6 -15.74 -10.77 -12.29
CA LYS A 6 -15.66 -9.34 -12.60
C LYS A 6 -15.46 -8.48 -11.34
N MET A 7 -16.11 -8.86 -10.24
CA MET A 7 -15.92 -8.20 -8.94
C MET A 7 -14.50 -8.41 -8.41
N LEU A 8 -13.96 -9.64 -8.47
CA LEU A 8 -12.59 -9.93 -8.04
C LEU A 8 -11.56 -9.18 -8.90
N THR A 9 -11.74 -9.13 -10.22
CA THR A 9 -10.86 -8.39 -11.13
C THR A 9 -10.84 -6.90 -10.78
N ASN A 10 -12.01 -6.30 -10.52
CA ASN A 10 -12.08 -4.89 -10.13
C ASN A 10 -11.38 -4.62 -8.81
N VAL A 11 -11.54 -5.50 -7.81
CA VAL A 11 -10.82 -5.41 -6.53
C VAL A 11 -9.31 -5.50 -6.75
N GLY A 12 -8.85 -6.43 -7.59
CA GLY A 12 -7.44 -6.56 -7.96
C GLY A 12 -6.89 -5.31 -8.64
N ILE A 13 -7.64 -4.72 -9.59
CA ILE A 13 -7.25 -3.46 -10.26
C ILE A 13 -7.12 -2.33 -9.24
N ILE A 14 -8.06 -2.20 -8.30
CA ILE A 14 -7.99 -1.18 -7.24
C ILE A 14 -6.71 -1.35 -6.40
N PHE A 15 -6.37 -2.59 -6.02
CA PHE A 15 -5.13 -2.85 -5.28
C PHE A 15 -3.87 -2.53 -6.08
N ILE A 16 -3.86 -2.82 -7.39
CA ILE A 16 -2.74 -2.46 -8.28
C ILE A 16 -2.57 -0.94 -8.32
N VAL A 17 -3.66 -0.19 -8.51
CA VAL A 17 -3.63 1.28 -8.57
C VAL A 17 -3.13 1.86 -7.23
N ILE A 18 -3.63 1.34 -6.10
CA ILE A 18 -3.17 1.74 -4.76
C ILE A 18 -1.68 1.42 -4.60
N GLY A 19 -1.22 0.24 -5.02
CA GLY A 19 0.18 -0.16 -4.96
C GLY A 19 1.09 0.76 -5.76
N VAL A 20 0.71 1.09 -7.00
CA VAL A 20 1.44 2.04 -7.85
C VAL A 20 1.49 3.42 -7.20
N ALA A 21 0.36 3.92 -6.68
CA ALA A 21 0.30 5.22 -6.03
C ALA A 21 1.28 5.29 -4.84
N LEU A 22 1.36 4.25 -4.01
CA LEU A 22 2.26 4.18 -2.86
C LEU A 22 3.74 4.15 -3.26
N ILE A 23 4.09 3.40 -4.30
CA ILE A 23 5.45 3.37 -4.86
C ILE A 23 5.86 4.75 -5.38
N MET A 24 4.92 5.54 -5.89
CA MET A 24 5.17 6.90 -6.37
C MET A 24 5.30 7.94 -5.25
N ILE A 25 4.76 7.69 -4.05
CA ILE A 25 4.88 8.62 -2.91
C ILE A 25 6.34 9.04 -2.64
N PRO A 26 7.35 8.17 -2.48
CA PRO A 26 8.71 8.61 -2.22
C PRO A 26 9.31 9.46 -3.35
N LEU A 27 8.89 9.27 -4.61
CA LEU A 27 9.29 10.12 -5.73
C LEU A 27 8.67 11.51 -5.63
N ILE A 28 7.35 11.58 -5.36
CA ILE A 28 6.62 12.84 -5.18
C ILE A 28 7.16 13.63 -3.97
N VAL A 29 7.42 12.92 -2.87
CA VAL A 29 7.98 13.45 -1.63
C VAL A 29 9.39 14.03 -1.84
N LYS A 30 10.20 13.42 -2.72
CA LYS A 30 11.51 13.97 -3.11
C LYS A 30 11.39 15.20 -4.00
N MET A 31 10.43 15.23 -4.92
CA MET A 31 10.23 16.37 -5.84
C MET A 31 9.62 17.59 -5.15
N ILE A 32 8.79 17.38 -4.13
CA ILE A 32 8.07 18.45 -3.44
C ILE A 32 8.33 18.33 -1.92
N PRO A 33 9.46 18.87 -1.43
CA PRO A 33 9.81 18.83 -0.01
C PRO A 33 8.82 19.56 0.90
N SER A 34 7.99 20.46 0.34
CA SER A 34 7.00 21.28 1.03
C SER A 34 5.67 20.56 1.33
N ILE A 35 5.45 19.35 0.81
CA ILE A 35 4.26 18.57 1.18
C ILE A 35 4.41 18.16 2.64
N SER A 36 3.55 18.71 3.49
CA SER A 36 3.48 18.46 4.93
C SER A 36 2.94 17.05 5.20
N ILE A 37 3.78 16.04 4.97
CA ILE A 37 3.50 14.63 5.27
C ILE A 37 3.17 14.42 6.75
N GLU A 38 3.60 15.36 7.61
CA GLU A 38 3.33 15.41 9.05
C GLU A 38 1.83 15.42 9.42
N LYS A 39 0.94 15.83 8.50
CA LYS A 39 -0.51 15.79 8.74
C LYS A 39 -1.15 14.44 8.45
N ILE A 40 -0.44 13.50 7.84
CA ILE A 40 -0.98 12.18 7.53
C ILE A 40 -0.76 11.27 8.74
N PRO A 41 -1.78 10.55 9.23
CA PRO A 41 -1.62 9.60 10.33
C PRO A 41 -0.53 8.59 10.01
N TRP A 42 0.38 8.36 10.96
CA TRP A 42 1.51 7.44 10.81
C TRP A 42 1.09 6.00 10.45
N ILE A 43 -0.12 5.58 10.85
CA ILE A 43 -0.70 4.27 10.51
C ILE A 43 -1.00 4.13 9.02
N LEU A 44 -1.36 5.24 8.36
CA LEU A 44 -1.69 5.31 6.94
C LEU A 44 -0.43 5.53 6.10
N LEU A 45 0.46 6.40 6.55
CA LEU A 45 1.70 6.71 5.85
C LEU A 45 2.83 6.94 6.84
N TRP A 46 3.77 6.01 6.85
CA TRP A 46 5.02 6.12 7.59
C TRP A 46 6.14 6.50 6.62
N VAL A 47 6.77 7.64 6.86
CA VAL A 47 7.88 8.13 6.04
C VAL A 47 9.12 8.22 6.90
N TYR A 48 10.10 7.38 6.58
CA TYR A 48 11.43 7.42 7.14
C TYR A 48 12.35 8.27 6.27
N ARG A 49 13.00 9.27 6.88
CA ARG A 49 14.02 10.10 6.24
C ARG A 49 15.28 10.07 7.08
N LYS A 50 16.39 9.60 6.52
CA LYS A 50 17.71 9.64 7.16
C LYS A 50 18.80 9.76 6.12
N ASP A 51 19.69 10.73 6.26
CA ASP A 51 20.94 10.88 5.48
C ASP A 51 20.76 10.77 3.95
N GLY A 52 19.71 11.40 3.39
CA GLY A 52 19.40 11.36 1.96
C GLY A 52 18.60 10.14 1.50
N PHE A 53 18.37 9.17 2.37
CA PHE A 53 17.47 8.04 2.13
C PHE A 53 16.03 8.41 2.56
N THR A 54 15.08 8.21 1.65
CA THR A 54 13.64 8.43 1.90
C THR A 54 12.89 7.15 1.61
N PHE A 55 12.24 6.61 2.63
CA PHE A 55 11.43 5.39 2.53
C PHE A 55 10.03 5.69 3.04
N ALA A 56 9.04 5.57 2.17
CA ALA A 56 7.64 5.78 2.51
C ALA A 56 6.90 4.45 2.39
N THR A 57 6.14 4.08 3.41
CA THR A 57 5.34 2.87 3.46
C THR A 57 4.01 3.12 4.17
N SER A 58 3.09 2.17 4.11
CA SER A 58 1.83 2.21 4.84
C SER A 58 1.77 1.01 5.80
N PRO A 59 1.99 1.22 7.12
CA PRO A 59 1.92 0.13 8.11
C PRO A 59 0.61 -0.65 8.05
N LEU A 60 -0.51 0.05 7.81
CA LEU A 60 -1.82 -0.57 7.66
C LEU A 60 -1.85 -1.57 6.49
N LEU A 61 -1.30 -1.20 5.33
CA LEU A 61 -1.30 -2.08 4.16
C LEU A 61 -0.38 -3.28 4.33
N ILE A 62 0.72 -3.14 5.06
CA ILE A 62 1.57 -4.28 5.43
C ILE A 62 0.78 -5.28 6.28
N ILE A 63 0.05 -4.79 7.30
CA ILE A 63 -0.78 -5.64 8.17
C ILE A 63 -1.85 -6.36 7.34
N ILE A 64 -2.58 -5.63 6.50
CA ILE A 64 -3.62 -6.21 5.63
C ILE A 64 -3.02 -7.26 4.69
N GLY A 65 -1.86 -6.96 4.08
CA GLY A 65 -1.16 -7.90 3.19
C GLY A 65 -0.76 -9.19 3.91
N ILE A 66 -0.21 -9.09 5.13
CA ILE A 66 0.15 -10.25 5.94
C ILE A 66 -1.08 -11.08 6.29
N LEU A 67 -2.16 -10.44 6.77
CA LEU A 67 -3.41 -11.12 7.09
C LEU A 67 -4.01 -11.83 5.88
N TYR A 68 -3.95 -11.21 4.70
CA TYR A 68 -4.41 -11.79 3.46
C TYR A 68 -3.59 -13.02 3.05
N LEU A 69 -2.26 -12.96 3.16
CA LEU A 69 -1.38 -14.11 2.88
C LEU A 69 -1.63 -15.27 3.85
N ILE A 70 -1.83 -14.98 5.14
CA ILE A 70 -2.21 -15.97 6.14
C ILE A 70 -3.55 -16.60 5.78
N TRP A 71 -4.54 -15.79 5.39
CA TRP A 71 -5.86 -16.28 5.00
C TRP A 71 -5.80 -17.18 3.76
N ILE A 72 -5.04 -16.80 2.73
CA ILE A 72 -4.78 -17.65 1.56
C ILE A 72 -4.15 -18.97 1.99
N LYS A 73 -3.11 -18.93 2.83
CA LYS A 73 -2.43 -20.14 3.31
C LYS A 73 -3.38 -21.05 4.08
N LEU A 74 -4.21 -20.50 4.97
CA LEU A 74 -5.22 -21.27 5.71
C LEU A 74 -6.24 -21.91 4.77
N LYS A 75 -6.72 -21.16 3.77
CA LYS A 75 -7.66 -21.67 2.77
C LYS A 75 -7.05 -22.78 1.90
N TRP A 76 -5.74 -22.74 1.65
CA TRP A 76 -5.05 -23.73 0.80
C TRP A 76 -4.70 -25.02 1.55
N ILE A 77 -4.59 -24.96 2.88
CA ILE A 77 -4.30 -26.11 3.75
C ILE A 77 -5.56 -26.92 4.10
N ARG A 78 -6.75 -26.31 3.98
CA ARG A 78 -8.04 -26.93 4.28
C ARG A 78 -8.76 -27.33 2.99
#